data_AF-A0A3D9HVQ4-F1
#
_entry.id   AF-A0A3D9HVQ4-F1
#
_cell.length_a   1.000
_cell.length_b   1.000
_cell.length_c   1.000
_cell.angle_alpha   90.00
_cell.angle_beta   90.00
_cell.angle_gamma   90.00
#
_symmetry.space_group_name_H-M   'P 1'
#
loop_
_entity.id
_entity.type
_entity.pdbx_description
1 polymer ?
#
loop_
_entity_poly.entity_id
_entity_poly.type
_entity_poly.pdbx_seq_one_letter_code
_entity_poly.pdbx_strand_id
1 'polypeptide(L)'
;MAFSLLLIFLVLINMILKKYIVPGESQSISDTNGKNINRWVKGFLALIAICIYFFALKTTDYNATKWFWLIVFLVAIGFQAFMEWKYLKDSKEYIISLILLALGLIYICIFIF
;
A
#
# COMPACT_ATOMS: atom_id res chain seq x y z
N MET A 1 -1.23 -2.43 18.45
CA MET A 1 -0.54 -1.14 18.67
C MET A 1 0.50 -0.83 17.60
N ALA A 2 1.44 -1.74 17.27
CA ALA A 2 2.46 -1.47 16.24
C ALA A 2 1.86 -1.19 14.84
N PHE A 3 0.85 -1.97 14.42
CA PHE A 3 0.18 -1.76 13.13
C PHE A 3 -0.58 -0.42 13.01
N SER A 4 -1.24 0.02 14.09
CA SER A 4 -1.93 1.32 14.11
C SER A 4 -0.95 2.48 14.04
N LEU A 5 0.23 2.35 14.68
CA LEU A 5 1.30 3.35 14.60
C LEU A 5 1.90 3.40 13.20
N LEU A 6 2.10 2.26 12.54
CA LEU A 6 2.54 2.21 11.14
C LEU A 6 1.58 2.98 10.22
N LEU A 7 0.26 2.81 10.39
CA LEU A 7 -0.72 3.53 9.57
C LEU A 7 -0.62 5.04 9.77
N ILE A 8 -0.53 5.50 11.02
CA ILE A 8 -0.37 6.92 11.34
C ILE A 8 0.92 7.47 10.72
N PHE A 9 2.02 6.73 10.87
CA PHE A 9 3.33 7.09 10.32
C PHE A 9 3.29 7.23 8.80
N LEU A 10 2.71 6.25 8.09
CA LEU A 10 2.59 6.30 6.63
C LEU A 10 1.69 7.45 6.16
N VAL A 11 0.59 7.74 6.86
CA VAL A 11 -0.30 8.87 6.52
C VAL A 11 0.42 10.20 6.66
N LEU A 12 1.18 10.40 7.74
CA LEU A 12 1.97 11.62 7.96
C LEU A 12 3.01 11.80 6.85
N ILE A 13 3.76 10.76 6.53
CA ILE A 13 4.78 10.80 5.49
C ILE A 13 4.15 11.05 4.13
N ASN A 14 3.02 10.42 3.82
CA ASN A 14 2.30 10.66 2.57
C ASN A 14 1.86 12.11 2.44
N MET A 15 1.33 12.72 3.51
CA MET A 15 0.95 14.15 3.51
C MET A 15 2.15 15.06 3.25
N ILE A 16 3.28 14.80 3.90
CA ILE A 16 4.51 15.56 3.70
C ILE A 16 4.99 15.37 2.26
N LEU A 17 5.16 14.13 1.79
CA LEU A 17 5.64 13.84 0.45
C LEU A 17 4.74 14.45 -0.62
N LYS A 18 3.41 14.37 -0.49
CA LYS A 18 2.48 15.01 -1.43
C LYS A 18 2.68 16.52 -1.50
N LYS A 19 2.86 17.18 -0.36
CA LYS A 19 3.11 18.62 -0.30
C LYS A 19 4.43 19.04 -0.96
N TYR A 20 5.46 18.19 -0.92
CA TYR A 20 6.80 18.50 -1.44
C TYR A 20 7.08 17.99 -2.86
N ILE A 21 6.54 16.84 -3.26
CA ILE A 21 6.91 16.13 -4.49
C ILE A 21 5.90 16.34 -5.62
N VAL A 22 4.62 16.56 -5.30
CA VAL A 22 3.55 16.73 -6.29
C VAL A 22 3.22 18.22 -6.39
N PRO A 23 3.73 18.94 -7.41
CA PRO A 23 3.39 20.35 -7.61
C PRO A 23 1.97 20.45 -8.17
N GLY A 24 1.00 20.82 -7.33
CA GLY A 24 -0.39 21.10 -7.75
C GLY A 24 -1.40 20.06 -7.27
N GLU A 25 -2.54 20.00 -7.97
CA GLU A 25 -3.65 19.10 -7.60
C GLU A 25 -3.27 17.64 -7.83
N SER A 26 -3.48 16.79 -6.82
CA SER A 26 -3.20 15.36 -6.90
C SER A 26 -4.03 14.72 -8.02
N GLN A 27 -3.38 14.14 -9.02
CA GLN A 27 -4.08 13.45 -10.09
C GLN A 27 -4.44 12.05 -9.63
N SER A 28 -5.71 11.71 -9.67
CA SER A 28 -6.17 10.41 -9.22
C SER A 28 -6.19 9.41 -10.37
N ILE A 29 -5.87 8.13 -10.12
CA ILE A 29 -6.00 7.07 -11.14
C ILE A 29 -7.46 6.97 -11.64
N SER A 30 -8.43 7.43 -10.83
CA SER A 30 -9.84 7.52 -11.18
C SER A 30 -10.17 8.43 -12.35
N ASP A 31 -9.25 9.30 -12.74
CA ASP A 31 -9.43 10.24 -13.86
C ASP A 31 -8.78 9.73 -15.16
N THR A 32 -8.13 8.57 -15.10
CA THR A 32 -7.44 7.95 -16.23
C THR A 32 -8.17 6.69 -16.73
N ASN A 33 -7.84 6.23 -17.93
CA ASN A 33 -8.27 4.93 -18.47
C ASN A 33 -7.91 3.73 -17.57
N GLY A 34 -7.00 3.91 -16.60
CA GLY A 34 -6.63 2.92 -15.60
C GLY A 34 -7.65 2.71 -14.48
N LYS A 35 -8.70 3.52 -14.38
CA LYS A 35 -9.71 3.46 -13.29
C LYS A 35 -10.35 2.08 -13.12
N ASN A 36 -10.83 1.49 -14.21
CA ASN A 36 -11.53 0.21 -14.14
C ASN A 36 -10.57 -0.93 -13.76
N ILE A 37 -9.36 -0.91 -14.32
CA ILE A 37 -8.31 -1.90 -14.01
C ILE A 37 -7.90 -1.79 -12.55
N ASN A 38 -7.66 -0.57 -12.05
CA ASN A 38 -7.33 -0.32 -10.65
C ASN A 38 -8.41 -0.86 -9.71
N ARG A 39 -9.69 -0.60 -10.01
CA ARG A 39 -10.82 -1.03 -9.19
C ARG A 39 -10.99 -2.55 -9.20
N TRP A 40 -10.89 -3.18 -10.36
CA TRP A 40 -10.98 -4.64 -10.48
C TRP A 40 -9.85 -5.35 -9.75
N VAL A 41 -8.60 -4.91 -9.94
CA VAL A 41 -7.45 -5.55 -9.28
C VAL A 41 -7.48 -5.31 -7.78
N LYS A 42 -7.81 -4.10 -7.30
CA LYS A 42 -7.98 -3.85 -5.86
C LYS A 42 -9.10 -4.69 -5.25
N GLY A 43 -10.21 -4.85 -5.97
CA GLY A 43 -11.32 -5.72 -5.54
C GLY A 43 -10.90 -7.18 -5.45
N PHE A 44 -10.20 -7.69 -6.46
CA PHE A 44 -9.69 -9.06 -6.49
C PHE A 44 -8.64 -9.29 -5.39
N LEU A 45 -7.73 -8.34 -5.19
CA LEU A 45 -6.73 -8.37 -4.13
C LEU A 45 -7.38 -8.42 -2.74
N ALA A 46 -8.40 -7.58 -2.51
CA ALA A 46 -9.14 -7.56 -1.24
C ALA A 46 -9.86 -8.87 -0.99
N LEU A 47 -10.49 -9.46 -2.02
CA LEU A 47 -11.18 -10.74 -1.91
C LEU A 47 -10.21 -11.86 -1.55
N ILE A 48 -9.06 -11.94 -2.22
CA ILE A 48 -8.00 -12.90 -1.91
C ILE A 48 -7.48 -12.70 -0.48
N ALA A 49 -7.19 -11.45 -0.09
CA ALA A 49 -6.70 -11.14 1.24
C ALA A 49 -7.69 -11.58 2.33
N ILE A 50 -8.99 -11.37 2.13
CA ILE A 50 -10.03 -11.83 3.07
C ILE A 50 -10.05 -13.36 3.16
N CYS A 51 -10.02 -14.06 2.03
CA CYS A 51 -10.00 -15.53 2.01
C CYS A 51 -8.78 -16.09 2.77
N ILE A 52 -7.59 -15.54 2.52
CA ILE A 52 -6.36 -15.96 3.20
C ILE A 52 -6.41 -15.59 4.69
N TYR A 53 -6.96 -14.41 5.04
CA TYR A 53 -7.10 -14.00 6.43
C TYR A 53 -7.97 -14.97 7.24
N PHE A 54 -9.11 -15.41 6.69
CA PHE A 54 -9.95 -16.42 7.33
C PHE A 54 -9.22 -17.76 7.54
N PHE A 55 -8.33 -18.11 6.62
CA PHE A 55 -7.50 -19.30 6.77
C PHE A 55 -6.41 -19.12 7.84
N ALA A 56 -5.72 -17.96 7.84
CA ALA A 56 -4.68 -17.62 8.80
C ALA A 56 -5.21 -17.48 10.24
N LEU A 57 -6.46 -17.05 10.43
CA LEU A 57 -7.07 -17.01 11.77
C LEU A 57 -7.20 -18.39 12.42
N LYS A 58 -7.30 -19.47 11.62
CA LYS A 58 -7.40 -20.82 12.15
C LYS A 58 -6.08 -21.37 12.67
N THR A 59 -4.94 -20.87 12.20
CA THR A 59 -3.63 -21.43 12.56
C THR A 59 -3.14 -20.96 13.93
N THR A 60 -3.75 -19.94 14.54
CA THR A 60 -3.37 -19.33 15.84
C THR A 60 -1.88 -18.92 15.95
N ASP A 61 -1.15 -19.00 14.84
CA ASP A 61 0.28 -18.72 14.79
C ASP A 61 0.48 -17.23 14.55
N TYR A 62 1.06 -16.59 15.57
CA TYR A 62 1.40 -15.18 15.53
C TYR A 62 2.37 -14.87 14.38
N ASN A 63 3.29 -15.77 14.06
CA ASN A 63 4.25 -15.60 12.98
C ASN A 63 3.55 -15.62 11.61
N ALA A 64 2.64 -16.57 11.38
CA ALA A 64 1.87 -16.63 10.15
C ALA A 64 1.06 -15.33 9.91
N THR A 65 0.52 -14.75 10.98
CA THR A 65 -0.22 -13.48 10.90
C THR A 65 0.70 -12.30 10.52
N LYS A 66 1.93 -12.21 11.07
CA LYS A 66 2.90 -11.18 10.69
C LYS A 66 3.25 -11.25 9.20
N TRP A 67 3.59 -12.43 8.71
CA TRP A 67 3.95 -12.66 7.31
C TRP A 67 2.79 -12.34 6.37
N PHE A 68 1.57 -12.71 6.75
CA PHE A 68 0.37 -12.34 6.00
C PHE A 68 0.25 -10.81 5.82
N TRP A 69 0.36 -10.05 6.91
CA TRP A 69 0.28 -8.59 6.84
C TRP A 69 1.41 -7.96 6.03
N LEU A 70 2.63 -8.49 6.12
CA LEU A 70 3.76 -8.03 5.31
C LEU A 70 3.49 -8.23 3.81
N ILE A 71 3.02 -9.42 3.42
CA ILE A 71 2.72 -9.73 2.01
C ILE A 71 1.58 -8.85 1.50
N VAL A 72 0.50 -8.72 2.26
CA VAL A 72 -0.63 -7.86 1.88
C VAL A 72 -0.17 -6.41 1.70
N PHE A 73 0.66 -5.89 2.61
CA PHE A 73 1.21 -4.55 2.53
C PHE A 73 2.07 -4.35 1.27
N LEU A 74 3.01 -5.28 1.04
CA LEU A 74 3.93 -5.24 -0.11
C LEU A 74 3.16 -5.25 -1.43
N VAL A 75 2.19 -6.15 -1.57
CA VAL A 75 1.41 -6.27 -2.81
C VAL A 75 0.48 -5.07 -2.98
N ALA A 76 -0.16 -4.57 -1.91
CA ALA A 76 -1.07 -3.44 -2.01
C ALA A 76 -0.36 -2.15 -2.42
N ILE A 77 0.72 -1.77 -1.72
CA ILE A 77 1.46 -0.55 -2.06
C ILE A 77 2.28 -0.74 -3.33
N GLY A 78 2.84 -1.94 -3.56
CA GLY A 78 3.57 -2.24 -4.80
C GLY A 78 2.68 -2.14 -6.04
N PHE A 79 1.45 -2.69 -5.96
CA PHE A 79 0.47 -2.53 -7.02
C PHE A 79 0.08 -1.06 -7.23
N GLN A 80 -0.11 -0.31 -6.15
CA GLN A 80 -0.42 1.12 -6.25
C GLN A 80 0.72 1.90 -6.93
N ALA A 81 1.96 1.69 -6.52
CA ALA A 81 3.13 2.30 -7.15
C ALA A 81 3.23 1.93 -8.65
N PHE A 82 2.96 0.68 -9.01
CA PHE A 82 2.96 0.23 -10.40
C PHE A 82 1.87 0.91 -11.23
N MET A 83 0.66 1.05 -10.68
CA MET A 83 -0.45 1.72 -11.36
C MET A 83 -0.19 3.21 -11.52
N GLU A 84 0.32 3.89 -10.48
CA GLU A 84 0.70 5.30 -10.55
C GLU A 84 1.82 5.50 -11.57
N TRP A 85 2.79 4.59 -11.65
CA TRP A 85 3.87 4.69 -12.64
C TRP A 85 3.36 4.51 -14.08
N LYS A 86 2.39 3.62 -14.27
CA LYS A 86 1.82 3.32 -15.59
C LYS A 86 0.84 4.38 -16.09
N TYR A 87 0.00 4.93 -15.21
CA TYR A 87 -1.12 5.81 -15.59
C TYR A 87 -0.93 7.27 -15.20
N LEU A 88 -0.06 7.58 -14.23
CA LEU A 88 0.14 8.92 -13.66
C LEU A 88 1.62 9.31 -13.66
N LYS A 89 2.35 8.92 -14.72
CA LYS A 89 3.80 9.08 -14.81
C LYS A 89 4.24 10.55 -14.66
N ASP A 90 3.45 11.48 -15.19
CA ASP A 90 3.73 12.93 -15.14
C ASP A 90 3.55 13.55 -13.75
N SER A 91 2.63 12.99 -12.94
CA SER A 91 2.33 13.49 -11.58
C SER A 91 3.42 13.16 -10.54
N LYS A 92 4.32 12.23 -10.86
CA LYS A 92 5.32 11.65 -9.94
C LYS A 92 4.75 11.00 -8.67
N GLU A 93 3.44 10.77 -8.59
CA GLU A 93 2.81 10.12 -7.42
C GLU A 93 3.41 8.72 -7.16
N TYR A 94 3.84 8.01 -8.20
CA TYR A 94 4.50 6.70 -8.07
C TYR A 94 5.76 6.73 -7.20
N ILE A 95 6.48 7.86 -7.17
CA ILE A 95 7.67 8.04 -6.32
C ILE A 95 7.26 8.05 -4.85
N ILE A 96 6.13 8.69 -4.53
CA ILE A 96 5.59 8.72 -3.16
C ILE A 96 5.21 7.30 -2.72
N SER A 97 4.48 6.56 -3.56
CA SER A 97 4.11 5.18 -3.23
C SER A 97 5.32 4.25 -3.08
N LEU A 98 6.37 4.43 -3.88
CA LEU A 98 7.63 3.69 -3.71
C LEU A 98 8.33 4.03 -2.39
N ILE A 99 8.39 5.32 -2.02
CA ILE A 99 8.98 5.75 -0.74
C ILE A 99 8.18 5.17 0.44
N LEU A 100 6.84 5.21 0.36
CA LEU A 100 5.95 4.64 1.37
C LEU A 100 6.14 3.12 1.48
N LEU A 101 6.31 2.42 0.36
CA LEU A 101 6.60 0.99 0.35
C LEU A 101 7.92 0.70 1.08
N ALA A 102 9.00 1.41 0.73
CA ALA A 102 10.30 1.22 1.35
C ALA A 102 10.27 1.50 2.86
N LEU A 103 9.70 2.63 3.27
CA LEU A 103 9.61 3.01 4.69
C LEU A 103 8.70 2.09 5.49
N GLY A 104 7.59 1.66 4.89
CA GLY A 104 6.69 0.69 5.51
C GLY A 104 7.37 -0.65 5.74
N LEU A 105 8.14 -1.15 4.77
CA LEU A 105 8.92 -2.38 4.94
C LEU A 105 9.98 -2.25 6.03
N ILE A 106 10.73 -1.14 6.06
CA ILE A 106 11.72 -0.87 7.11
C ILE A 106 11.04 -0.87 8.49
N TYR A 107 9.90 -0.20 8.62
CA TYR A 107 9.15 -0.18 9.88
C TYR A 107 8.70 -1.59 10.29
N ILE A 108 8.12 -2.37 9.37
CA ILE A 108 7.66 -3.73 9.66
C ILE A 108 8.83 -4.61 10.11
N CYS A 109 9.98 -4.54 9.45
CA CYS A 109 11.16 -5.32 9.81
C CYS A 109 11.73 -4.95 11.18
N ILE A 110 11.63 -3.68 11.61
CA ILE A 110 12.22 -3.21 12.89
C ILE A 110 11.25 -3.37 14.07
N PHE A 111 9.96 -3.10 13.87
CA PHE A 111 8.99 -2.98 14.98
C PHE A 111 7.98 -4.11 15.07
N ILE A 112 7.77 -4.87 13.98
CA ILE A 112 6.78 -5.96 13.94
C ILE A 112 7.45 -7.32 13.98
N PHE A 113 8.58 -7.50 13.28
CA PHE A 113 9.38 -8.72 13.37
C PHE A 113 10.17 -8.76 14.68
#